data_AF-A0A7G9FH98-F1
#
_entry.id   AF-A0A7G9FH98-F1
#
_cell.length_a   1.000
_cell.length_b   1.000
_cell.length_c   1.000
_cell.angle_alpha   90.00
_cell.angle_beta   90.00
_cell.angle_gamma   90.00
#
_symmetry.space_group_name_H-M   'P 1'
#
loop_
_entity.id
_entity.type
_entity.pdbx_description
1 polymer ?
#
loop_
_entity_poly.entity_id
_entity_poly.type
_entity_poly.pdbx_seq_one_letter_code
_entity_poly.pdbx_strand_id
1 'polypeptide(L)'
;MKKSAKKIAVLFSALVLFQASAKEFSPEENALIQKIFDFRLKLRSFDTEDECIEKIIEYRDSISDEIKAFSEEAQITCTNMLSTAQYNCEYAKDMKSPNMEKILRPQYEKIMQFTRANAADPNPWFILTSADILNSMMQFLPQSESIKIGLQEKKDYADVIKKNPTMSFAYTLSGWWYYYAPAIGGGSKKLSKDFFISALKYAKSDYDKFYGNINLAQFYFEEKNTAECERLMEEAEKILSGTRYVKFLKSINEIGYSLFDYNMNSRRDKINQKLANR
;
A
#
# COMPACT_ATOMS: atom_id res chain seq x y z
N MET A 1 51.29 48.35 -7.55
CA MET A 1 50.99 48.07 -8.99
C MET A 1 51.68 46.75 -9.34
N LYS A 2 51.09 45.65 -9.82
CA LYS A 2 49.75 45.26 -10.30
C LYS A 2 49.45 43.86 -9.71
N LYS A 3 48.31 43.67 -9.04
CA LYS A 3 47.81 42.33 -8.68
C LYS A 3 47.01 41.80 -9.86
N SER A 4 47.48 40.74 -10.52
CA SER A 4 46.72 40.03 -11.56
C SER A 4 45.80 39.01 -10.87
N ALA A 5 44.51 39.31 -10.84
CA ALA A 5 43.48 38.39 -10.36
C ALA A 5 43.20 37.34 -11.44
N LYS A 6 43.58 36.09 -11.18
CA LYS A 6 43.13 34.93 -11.97
C LYS A 6 41.63 34.75 -11.70
N LYS A 7 40.79 35.11 -12.67
CA LYS A 7 39.36 34.76 -12.67
C LYS A 7 39.25 33.25 -12.90
N ILE A 8 38.96 32.51 -11.84
CA ILE A 8 38.52 31.11 -11.94
C ILE A 8 37.03 31.18 -12.32
N ALA A 9 36.72 30.92 -13.58
CA ALA A 9 35.36 30.67 -14.02
C ALA A 9 34.96 29.27 -13.52
N VAL A 10 34.10 29.22 -12.50
CA VAL A 10 33.43 27.98 -12.10
C VAL A 10 32.33 27.72 -13.12
N LEU A 11 32.59 26.80 -14.05
CA LEU A 11 31.56 26.22 -14.91
C LEU A 11 30.62 25.40 -14.01
N PHE A 12 29.44 25.97 -13.71
CA PHE A 12 28.31 25.18 -13.24
C PHE A 12 27.83 24.32 -14.42
N SER A 13 28.42 23.12 -14.54
CA SER A 13 27.86 22.07 -15.36
C SER A 13 26.56 21.61 -14.68
N ALA A 14 25.43 22.18 -15.11
CA ALA A 14 24.12 21.60 -14.83
C ALA A 14 24.06 20.25 -15.56
N LEU A 15 24.49 19.19 -14.88
CA LEU A 15 24.30 17.83 -15.33
C LEU A 15 22.79 17.56 -15.21
N VAL A 16 22.04 17.86 -16.26
CA VAL A 16 20.70 17.31 -16.44
C VAL A 16 20.92 15.82 -16.67
N LEU A 17 20.93 15.06 -15.57
CA LEU A 17 20.85 13.62 -15.61
C LEU A 17 19.51 13.30 -16.26
N PHE A 18 19.53 12.96 -17.55
CA PHE A 18 18.41 12.30 -18.21
C PHE A 18 18.19 10.98 -17.50
N GLN A 19 17.32 10.98 -16.49
CA GLN A 19 16.79 9.77 -15.92
C GLN A 19 15.85 9.19 -16.97
N ALA A 20 16.11 7.94 -17.38
CA ALA A 20 15.16 7.21 -18.20
C ALA A 20 13.81 7.21 -17.48
N SER A 21 12.75 7.60 -18.21
CA SER A 21 11.38 7.54 -17.70
C SER A 21 11.07 6.12 -17.27
N ALA A 22 10.30 5.96 -16.18
CA ALA A 22 9.86 4.64 -15.74
C ALA A 22 9.10 3.93 -16.87
N LYS A 23 9.17 2.60 -16.91
CA LYS A 23 8.32 1.80 -17.78
C LYS A 23 6.85 2.11 -17.48
N GLU A 24 6.11 2.52 -18.51
CA GLU A 24 4.68 2.84 -18.43
C GLU A 24 3.85 1.71 -19.01
N PHE A 25 2.69 1.46 -18.40
CA PHE A 25 1.67 0.61 -18.99
C PHE A 25 0.88 1.38 -20.06
N SER A 26 0.17 0.66 -20.92
CA SER A 26 -0.76 1.25 -21.88
C SER A 26 -1.87 2.05 -21.17
N PRO A 27 -2.55 2.98 -21.88
CA PRO A 27 -3.71 3.68 -21.34
C PRO A 27 -4.82 2.75 -20.85
N GLU A 28 -5.07 1.65 -21.55
CA GLU A 28 -6.10 0.66 -21.22
C GLU A 28 -5.74 -0.11 -19.94
N GLU A 29 -4.49 -0.55 -19.81
CA GLU A 29 -3.98 -1.20 -18.60
C GLU A 29 -4.06 -0.26 -17.38
N ASN A 30 -3.64 1.00 -17.55
CA ASN A 30 -3.74 2.01 -16.50
C ASN A 30 -5.20 2.31 -16.12
N ALA A 31 -6.12 2.36 -17.10
CA ALA A 31 -7.54 2.56 -16.84
C ALA A 31 -8.13 1.41 -16.02
N LEU A 32 -7.77 0.15 -16.31
CA LEU A 32 -8.24 -0.98 -15.50
C LEU A 32 -7.66 -0.95 -14.08
N ILE A 33 -6.37 -0.59 -13.92
CA ILE A 33 -5.77 -0.42 -12.59
C ILE A 33 -6.58 0.59 -11.76
N GLN A 34 -6.97 1.73 -12.35
CA GLN A 34 -7.81 2.71 -11.64
C GLN A 34 -9.20 2.15 -11.31
N LYS A 35 -9.86 1.46 -12.24
CA LYS A 35 -11.15 0.79 -11.98
C LYS A 35 -11.04 -0.21 -10.81
N ILE A 36 -9.94 -0.96 -10.72
CA ILE A 36 -9.72 -1.90 -9.61
C ILE A 36 -9.50 -1.15 -8.29
N PHE A 37 -8.81 -0.01 -8.27
CA PHE A 37 -8.72 0.82 -7.05
C PHE A 37 -10.08 1.35 -6.61
N ASP A 38 -10.89 1.85 -7.53
CA ASP A 38 -12.25 2.32 -7.22
C ASP A 38 -13.12 1.17 -6.69
N PHE A 39 -13.02 -0.01 -7.30
CA PHE A 39 -13.67 -1.21 -6.82
C PHE A 39 -13.21 -1.57 -5.40
N ARG A 40 -11.89 -1.57 -5.13
CA ARG A 40 -11.33 -1.83 -3.80
C ARG A 40 -11.80 -0.82 -2.75
N LEU A 41 -12.01 0.43 -3.12
CA LEU A 41 -12.61 1.43 -2.23
C LEU A 41 -14.07 1.05 -1.93
N LYS A 42 -14.85 0.72 -2.97
CA LYS A 42 -16.26 0.29 -2.85
C LYS A 42 -16.42 -0.94 -1.96
N LEU A 43 -15.45 -1.85 -1.88
CA LEU A 43 -15.50 -3.00 -0.96
C LEU A 43 -15.76 -2.60 0.51
N ARG A 44 -15.40 -1.37 0.90
CA ARG A 44 -15.62 -0.84 2.26
C ARG A 44 -17.08 -0.49 2.55
N SER A 45 -17.96 -0.45 1.54
CA SER A 45 -19.39 -0.21 1.71
C SER A 45 -20.22 -1.46 1.91
N PHE A 46 -19.67 -2.66 1.65
CA PHE A 46 -20.36 -3.93 1.92
C PHE A 46 -20.44 -4.19 3.42
N ASP A 47 -21.48 -4.87 3.87
CA ASP A 47 -21.77 -5.02 5.30
C ASP A 47 -20.90 -6.09 5.94
N THR A 48 -20.58 -7.15 5.19
CA THR A 48 -19.84 -8.31 5.70
C THR A 48 -18.59 -8.64 4.88
N GLU A 49 -17.65 -9.34 5.49
CA GLU A 49 -16.46 -9.88 4.82
C GLU A 49 -16.83 -10.94 3.77
N ASP A 50 -17.88 -11.72 4.02
CA ASP A 50 -18.37 -12.72 3.07
C ASP A 50 -18.94 -12.07 1.81
N GLU A 51 -19.76 -11.02 1.96
CA GLU A 51 -20.24 -10.23 0.83
C GLU A 51 -19.08 -9.57 0.07
N CYS A 52 -18.07 -9.04 0.78
CA CYS A 52 -16.86 -8.52 0.15
C CYS A 52 -16.17 -9.59 -0.72
N ILE A 53 -15.98 -10.80 -0.19
CA ILE A 53 -15.30 -11.90 -0.90
C ILE A 53 -16.09 -12.31 -2.14
N GLU A 54 -17.40 -12.48 -2.02
CA GLU A 54 -18.29 -12.80 -3.15
C GLU A 54 -18.17 -11.75 -4.25
N LYS A 55 -18.22 -10.46 -3.90
CA LYS A 55 -18.12 -9.37 -4.87
C LYS A 55 -16.75 -9.29 -5.54
N ILE A 56 -15.68 -9.67 -4.86
CA ILE A 56 -14.34 -9.76 -5.49
C ILE A 56 -14.30 -10.88 -6.53
N ILE A 57 -14.91 -12.03 -6.22
CA ILE A 57 -14.97 -13.17 -7.16
C ILE A 57 -15.78 -12.78 -8.40
N GLU A 58 -16.99 -12.24 -8.21
CA GLU A 58 -17.83 -11.73 -9.31
C GLU A 58 -17.09 -10.70 -10.18
N TYR A 59 -16.42 -9.73 -9.54
CA TYR A 59 -15.72 -8.68 -10.27
C TYR A 59 -14.53 -9.24 -11.05
N ARG A 60 -13.75 -10.16 -10.45
CA ARG A 60 -12.64 -10.85 -11.11
C ARG A 60 -13.11 -11.57 -12.38
N ASP A 61 -14.23 -12.28 -12.29
CA ASP A 61 -14.80 -12.99 -13.44
C ASP A 61 -15.26 -12.00 -14.53
N SER A 62 -15.88 -10.89 -14.13
CA SER A 62 -16.38 -9.86 -15.06
C SER A 62 -15.30 -9.17 -15.89
N ILE A 63 -14.06 -9.08 -15.38
CA ILE A 63 -12.93 -8.44 -16.07
C ILE A 63 -11.90 -9.45 -16.58
N SER A 64 -12.17 -10.75 -16.50
CA SER A 64 -11.21 -11.81 -16.83
C SER A 64 -10.69 -11.69 -18.26
N ASP A 65 -11.58 -11.42 -19.22
CA ASP A 65 -11.19 -11.31 -20.63
C ASP A 65 -10.45 -10.01 -20.94
N GLU A 66 -10.78 -8.90 -20.26
CA GLU A 66 -10.04 -7.63 -20.35
C GLU A 66 -8.60 -7.84 -19.86
N ILE A 67 -8.42 -8.53 -18.71
CA ILE A 67 -7.10 -8.86 -18.17
C ILE A 67 -6.30 -9.74 -19.14
N LYS A 68 -6.89 -10.81 -19.69
CA LYS A 68 -6.17 -11.74 -20.60
C LYS A 68 -5.60 -11.06 -21.85
N ALA A 69 -6.17 -9.93 -22.26
CA ALA A 69 -5.70 -9.16 -23.41
C ALA A 69 -4.45 -8.31 -23.11
N PHE A 70 -4.10 -8.11 -21.84
CA PHE A 70 -2.98 -7.27 -21.42
C PHE A 70 -1.64 -7.99 -21.42
N SER A 71 -0.55 -7.23 -21.26
CA SER A 71 0.78 -7.78 -21.04
C SER A 71 0.81 -8.68 -19.79
N GLU A 72 1.69 -9.68 -19.77
CA GLU A 72 1.83 -10.58 -18.61
C GLU A 72 2.08 -9.81 -17.31
N GLU A 73 2.88 -8.73 -17.37
CA GLU A 73 3.18 -7.88 -16.22
C GLU A 73 1.94 -7.14 -15.69
N ALA A 74 1.10 -6.60 -16.59
CA ALA A 74 -0.15 -5.97 -16.21
C ALA A 74 -1.20 -6.97 -15.71
N GLN A 75 -1.22 -8.19 -16.29
CA GLN A 75 -2.05 -9.29 -15.79
C GLN A 75 -1.71 -9.63 -14.33
N ILE A 76 -0.41 -9.77 -14.03
CA ILE A 76 0.06 -10.03 -12.67
C ILE A 76 -0.33 -8.87 -11.75
N THR A 77 -0.11 -7.63 -12.19
CA THR A 77 -0.46 -6.42 -11.42
C THR A 77 -1.94 -6.39 -11.03
N CYS A 78 -2.85 -6.53 -12.00
CA CYS A 78 -4.29 -6.51 -11.75
C CYS A 78 -4.72 -7.67 -10.84
N THR A 79 -4.16 -8.86 -11.07
CA THR A 79 -4.47 -10.04 -10.26
C THR A 79 -3.97 -9.88 -8.82
N ASN A 80 -2.77 -9.32 -8.61
CA ASN A 80 -2.24 -8.99 -7.29
C ASN A 80 -3.19 -8.10 -6.51
N MET A 81 -3.69 -7.02 -7.13
CA MET A 81 -4.62 -6.08 -6.48
C MET A 81 -5.89 -6.78 -5.97
N LEU A 82 -6.46 -7.69 -6.76
CA LEU A 82 -7.67 -8.44 -6.38
C LEU A 82 -7.38 -9.53 -5.36
N SER A 83 -6.26 -10.24 -5.49
CA SER A 83 -5.85 -11.27 -4.52
C SER A 83 -5.57 -10.66 -3.15
N THR A 84 -4.88 -9.52 -3.08
CA THR A 84 -4.65 -8.79 -1.83
C THR A 84 -5.97 -8.29 -1.24
N ALA A 85 -6.91 -7.80 -2.06
CA ALA A 85 -8.23 -7.39 -1.58
C ALA A 85 -8.99 -8.58 -0.96
N GLN A 86 -8.97 -9.74 -1.61
CA GLN A 86 -9.64 -10.95 -1.11
C GLN A 86 -8.97 -11.46 0.17
N TYR A 87 -7.64 -11.50 0.18
CA TYR A 87 -6.86 -11.83 1.37
C TYR A 87 -7.22 -10.93 2.55
N ASN A 88 -7.34 -9.61 2.33
CA ASN A 88 -7.69 -8.68 3.40
C ASN A 88 -9.09 -8.91 3.97
N CYS A 89 -10.08 -9.29 3.13
CA CYS A 89 -11.42 -9.64 3.61
C CYS A 89 -11.43 -11.00 4.36
N GLU A 90 -10.68 -11.99 3.89
CA GLU A 90 -10.47 -13.27 4.60
C GLU A 90 -9.77 -13.07 5.95
N TYR A 91 -8.69 -12.28 5.99
CA TYR A 91 -7.97 -11.95 7.21
C TYR A 91 -8.83 -11.11 8.18
N ALA A 92 -9.70 -10.24 7.66
CA ALA A 92 -10.65 -9.50 8.47
C ALA A 92 -11.66 -10.44 9.15
N LYS A 93 -12.17 -11.44 8.42
CA LYS A 93 -13.10 -12.44 8.91
C LYS A 93 -12.48 -13.38 9.95
N ASP A 94 -11.35 -13.98 9.60
CA ASP A 94 -10.59 -14.89 10.45
C ASP A 94 -9.09 -14.81 10.11
N MET A 95 -8.31 -14.30 11.05
CA MET A 95 -6.84 -14.20 10.95
C MET A 95 -6.12 -15.54 10.84
N LYS A 96 -6.82 -16.66 11.07
CA LYS A 96 -6.30 -18.02 10.96
C LYS A 96 -6.92 -18.76 9.78
N SER A 97 -7.68 -18.06 8.92
CA SER A 97 -8.34 -18.66 7.76
C SER A 97 -7.32 -19.41 6.89
N PRO A 98 -7.53 -20.72 6.62
CA PRO A 98 -6.64 -21.51 5.77
C PRO A 98 -6.73 -21.09 4.29
N ASN A 99 -7.67 -20.21 3.93
CA ASN A 99 -7.81 -19.71 2.56
C ASN A 99 -6.81 -18.59 2.24
N MET A 100 -6.30 -17.88 3.24
CA MET A 100 -5.38 -16.76 3.04
C MET A 100 -4.16 -17.17 2.22
N GLU A 101 -3.50 -18.26 2.61
CA GLU A 101 -2.33 -18.76 1.88
C GLU A 101 -2.70 -19.27 0.48
N LYS A 102 -3.87 -19.91 0.33
CA LYS A 102 -4.36 -20.41 -0.98
C LYS A 102 -4.60 -19.28 -1.97
N ILE A 103 -5.01 -18.10 -1.50
CA ILE A 103 -5.21 -16.91 -2.34
C ILE A 103 -3.87 -16.31 -2.77
N LEU A 104 -2.91 -16.24 -1.86
CA LEU A 104 -1.66 -15.52 -2.07
C LEU A 104 -0.57 -16.36 -2.77
N ARG A 105 -0.45 -17.65 -2.43
CA ARG A 105 0.63 -18.54 -2.90
C ARG A 105 0.74 -18.62 -4.43
N PRO A 106 -0.37 -18.77 -5.20
CA PRO A 106 -0.28 -18.78 -6.66
C PRO A 106 0.30 -17.47 -7.23
N GLN A 107 -0.07 -16.32 -6.67
CA GLN A 107 0.47 -15.02 -7.09
C GLN A 107 1.92 -14.85 -6.67
N TYR A 108 2.29 -15.27 -5.46
CA TYR A 108 3.67 -15.29 -5.00
C TYR A 108 4.57 -16.07 -5.97
N GLU A 109 4.18 -17.29 -6.34
CA GLU A 109 4.94 -18.13 -7.27
C GLU A 109 5.07 -17.48 -8.65
N LYS A 110 3.98 -16.87 -9.16
CA LYS A 110 3.97 -16.16 -10.45
C LYS A 110 4.88 -14.92 -10.44
N ILE A 111 4.86 -14.13 -9.37
CA ILE A 111 5.77 -12.99 -9.18
C ILE A 111 7.22 -13.46 -9.18
N MET A 112 7.54 -14.51 -8.42
CA MET A 112 8.91 -15.03 -8.34
C MET A 112 9.41 -15.57 -9.69
N GLN A 113 8.55 -16.25 -10.45
CA GLN A 113 8.86 -16.71 -11.80
C GLN A 113 9.09 -15.55 -12.75
N PHE A 114 8.17 -14.58 -12.78
CA PHE A 114 8.25 -13.42 -13.68
C PHE A 114 9.51 -12.59 -13.41
N THR A 115 9.81 -12.28 -12.15
CA THR A 115 10.99 -11.49 -11.76
C THR A 115 12.30 -12.18 -12.12
N ARG A 116 12.37 -13.52 -12.04
CA ARG A 116 13.56 -14.27 -12.48
C ARG A 116 13.76 -14.23 -13.99
N ALA A 117 12.67 -14.28 -14.77
CA ALA A 117 12.70 -14.26 -16.22
C ALA A 117 12.91 -12.86 -16.81
N ASN A 118 12.42 -11.82 -16.13
CA ASN A 118 12.30 -10.45 -16.65
C ASN A 118 12.96 -9.42 -15.73
N ALA A 119 14.26 -9.58 -15.47
CA ALA A 119 14.98 -8.78 -14.45
C ALA A 119 15.19 -7.28 -14.79
N ALA A 120 14.80 -6.81 -15.97
CA ALA A 120 15.10 -5.45 -16.42
C ALA A 120 13.88 -4.52 -16.32
N ASP A 121 14.00 -3.49 -15.46
CA ASP A 121 13.12 -2.33 -15.32
C ASP A 121 11.60 -2.62 -15.26
N PRO A 122 11.12 -3.31 -14.21
CA PRO A 122 9.70 -3.58 -14.05
C PRO A 122 8.90 -2.27 -13.85
N ASN A 123 7.63 -2.32 -14.27
CA ASN A 123 6.68 -1.24 -14.10
C ASN A 123 6.45 -0.96 -12.60
N PRO A 124 6.35 0.31 -12.18
CA PRO A 124 6.14 0.65 -10.77
C PRO A 124 4.88 0.01 -10.16
N TRP A 125 3.79 -0.14 -10.90
CA TRP A 125 2.59 -0.84 -10.39
C TRP A 125 2.85 -2.31 -10.13
N PHE A 126 3.60 -2.98 -10.99
CA PHE A 126 4.00 -4.37 -10.75
C PHE A 126 4.82 -4.49 -9.46
N ILE A 127 5.81 -3.61 -9.27
CA ILE A 127 6.65 -3.60 -8.06
C ILE A 127 5.78 -3.45 -6.81
N LEU A 128 4.95 -2.41 -6.76
CA LEU A 128 4.18 -2.07 -5.57
C LEU A 128 3.09 -3.10 -5.26
N THR A 129 2.36 -3.59 -6.27
CA THR A 129 1.31 -4.61 -6.05
C THR A 129 1.88 -5.99 -5.78
N SER A 130 3.08 -6.30 -6.29
CA SER A 130 3.79 -7.52 -5.90
C SER A 130 4.18 -7.45 -4.43
N ALA A 131 4.65 -6.31 -3.94
CA ALA A 131 5.00 -6.14 -2.54
C ALA A 131 3.80 -6.38 -1.60
N ASP A 132 2.58 -5.95 -1.96
CA ASP A 132 1.36 -6.29 -1.20
C ASP A 132 1.20 -7.83 -1.00
N ILE A 133 1.45 -8.62 -2.05
CA ILE A 133 1.38 -10.09 -2.01
C ILE A 133 2.55 -10.66 -1.20
N LEU A 134 3.78 -10.22 -1.48
CA LEU A 134 5.00 -10.72 -0.85
C LEU A 134 4.98 -10.46 0.67
N ASN A 135 4.58 -9.26 1.08
CA ASN A 135 4.43 -8.87 2.48
C ASN A 135 3.38 -9.73 3.20
N SER A 136 2.21 -9.90 2.59
CA SER A 136 1.15 -10.75 3.14
C SER A 136 1.56 -12.23 3.25
N MET A 137 2.43 -12.69 2.35
CA MET A 137 2.99 -14.04 2.38
C MET A 137 4.04 -14.26 3.48
N MET A 138 4.70 -13.22 3.99
CA MET A 138 5.78 -13.35 4.98
C MET A 138 5.39 -14.15 6.23
N GLN A 139 4.11 -14.16 6.61
CA GLN A 139 3.61 -14.93 7.76
C GLN A 139 3.61 -16.45 7.52
N PHE A 140 3.66 -16.88 6.25
CA PHE A 140 3.69 -18.29 5.82
C PHE A 140 5.08 -18.72 5.35
N LEU A 141 6.07 -17.84 5.43
CA LEU A 141 7.44 -18.08 4.96
C LEU A 141 8.41 -18.24 6.14
N PRO A 142 9.55 -18.92 5.92
CA PRO A 142 10.64 -18.92 6.89
C PRO A 142 11.10 -17.50 7.21
N GLN A 143 11.42 -17.24 8.48
CA GLN A 143 11.80 -15.90 8.96
C GLN A 143 12.93 -15.24 8.15
N SER A 144 13.92 -16.03 7.71
CA SER A 144 15.03 -15.55 6.89
C SER A 144 14.57 -15.00 5.54
N GLU A 145 13.60 -15.65 4.89
CA GLU A 145 13.03 -15.20 3.63
C GLU A 145 12.18 -13.94 3.85
N SER A 146 11.39 -13.89 4.92
CA SER A 146 10.59 -12.71 5.27
C SER A 146 11.45 -11.47 5.50
N ILE A 147 12.61 -11.61 6.18
CA ILE A 147 13.56 -10.50 6.36
C ILE A 147 14.12 -10.02 5.02
N LYS A 148 14.50 -10.96 4.13
CA LYS A 148 15.04 -10.64 2.82
C LYS A 148 14.02 -9.87 1.97
N ILE A 149 12.77 -10.34 1.93
CA ILE A 149 11.68 -9.66 1.22
C ILE A 149 11.49 -8.26 1.79
N GLY A 150 11.39 -8.10 3.11
CA GLY A 150 11.15 -6.80 3.72
C GLY A 150 12.27 -5.79 3.45
N LEU A 151 13.54 -6.23 3.43
CA LEU A 151 14.66 -5.35 3.08
C LEU A 151 14.70 -5.00 1.59
N GLN A 152 14.22 -5.89 0.72
CA GLN A 152 14.13 -5.63 -0.72
C GLN A 152 13.00 -4.63 -1.02
N GLU A 153 11.82 -4.80 -0.44
CA GLU A 153 10.69 -3.88 -0.57
C GLU A 153 11.07 -2.44 -0.22
N LYS A 154 11.84 -2.25 0.86
CA LYS A 154 12.35 -0.91 1.23
C LYS A 154 13.11 -0.24 0.08
N LYS A 155 13.97 -1.00 -0.61
CA LYS A 155 14.77 -0.49 -1.74
C LYS A 155 13.88 -0.23 -2.93
N ASP A 156 12.98 -1.16 -3.23
CA ASP A 156 12.07 -1.09 -4.35
C ASP A 156 11.14 0.14 -4.24
N TYR A 157 10.60 0.41 -3.05
CA TYR A 157 9.78 1.60 -2.81
C TYR A 157 10.59 2.90 -3.01
N ALA A 158 11.83 2.94 -2.50
CA ALA A 158 12.69 4.11 -2.67
C ALA A 158 13.03 4.35 -4.15
N ASP A 159 13.29 3.29 -4.91
CA ASP A 159 13.55 3.38 -6.35
C ASP A 159 12.31 3.79 -7.14
N VAL A 160 11.13 3.26 -6.81
CA VAL A 160 9.86 3.69 -7.41
C VAL A 160 9.62 5.17 -7.14
N ILE A 161 9.77 5.63 -5.90
CA ILE A 161 9.58 7.05 -5.54
C ILE A 161 10.56 7.95 -6.28
N LYS A 162 11.83 7.53 -6.40
CA LYS A 162 12.85 8.29 -7.12
C LYS A 162 12.47 8.49 -8.59
N LYS A 163 11.94 7.45 -9.24
CA LYS A 163 11.51 7.49 -10.66
C LYS A 163 10.12 8.10 -10.84
N ASN A 164 9.25 8.00 -9.83
CA ASN A 164 7.84 8.37 -9.86
C ASN A 164 7.46 9.19 -8.61
N PRO A 165 7.97 10.43 -8.46
CA PRO A 165 7.91 11.20 -7.22
C PRO A 165 6.51 11.68 -6.81
N THR A 166 5.49 11.42 -7.63
CA THR A 166 4.09 11.78 -7.35
C THR A 166 3.19 10.55 -7.21
N MET A 167 3.75 9.34 -7.13
CA MET A 167 2.99 8.11 -7.00
C MET A 167 2.59 7.88 -5.54
N SER A 168 1.42 8.39 -5.15
CA SER A 168 0.85 8.29 -3.80
C SER A 168 0.99 6.88 -3.18
N PHE A 169 0.64 5.85 -3.94
CA PHE A 169 0.66 4.47 -3.46
C PHE A 169 2.04 4.00 -2.96
N ALA A 170 3.13 4.45 -3.60
CA ALA A 170 4.49 4.13 -3.17
C ALA A 170 4.83 4.75 -1.81
N TYR A 171 4.34 5.98 -1.55
CA TYR A 171 4.48 6.64 -0.27
C TYR A 171 3.63 5.95 0.81
N THR A 172 2.41 5.50 0.49
CA THR A 172 1.58 4.73 1.43
C THR A 172 2.28 3.45 1.86
N LEU A 173 2.80 2.65 0.92
CA LEU A 173 3.51 1.40 1.23
C LEU A 173 4.81 1.66 2.03
N SER A 174 5.55 2.72 1.69
CA SER A 174 6.71 3.15 2.48
C SER A 174 6.33 3.52 3.91
N GLY A 175 5.22 4.25 4.09
CA GLY A 175 4.72 4.65 5.40
C GLY A 175 4.42 3.45 6.31
N TRP A 176 3.76 2.44 5.76
CA TRP A 176 3.49 1.18 6.46
C TRP A 176 4.77 0.40 6.79
N TRP A 177 5.70 0.32 5.83
CA TRP A 177 6.99 -0.34 6.05
C TRP A 177 7.77 0.31 7.19
N TYR A 178 7.92 1.63 7.17
CA TYR A 178 8.65 2.35 8.22
C TYR A 178 7.96 2.29 9.59
N TYR A 179 6.63 2.11 9.62
CA TYR A 179 5.89 1.95 10.87
C TYR A 179 6.22 0.61 11.55
N TYR A 180 6.13 -0.50 10.80
CA TYR A 180 6.23 -1.85 11.36
C TYR A 180 7.65 -2.42 11.38
N ALA A 181 8.54 -1.94 10.51
CA ALA A 181 9.92 -2.42 10.52
C ALA A 181 10.60 -2.12 11.87
N PRO A 182 11.42 -3.05 12.38
CA PRO A 182 12.17 -2.80 13.60
C PRO A 182 13.22 -1.71 13.37
N ALA A 183 13.54 -0.94 14.42
CA ALA A 183 14.51 0.15 14.33
C ALA A 183 15.89 -0.32 13.82
N ILE A 184 16.32 -1.54 14.17
CA ILE A 184 17.57 -2.13 13.67
C ILE A 184 17.56 -2.40 12.16
N GLY A 185 16.38 -2.65 11.57
CA GLY A 185 16.19 -2.73 10.12
C GLY A 185 16.02 -1.36 9.45
N GLY A 186 16.02 -0.29 10.25
CA GLY A 186 15.81 1.08 9.80
C GLY A 186 14.35 1.52 9.77
N GLY A 187 13.47 0.87 10.53
CA GLY A 187 12.12 1.39 10.80
C GLY A 187 12.16 2.71 11.60
N SER A 188 11.15 3.55 11.41
CA SER A 188 11.08 4.87 12.02
C SER A 188 9.66 5.42 11.97
N LYS A 189 9.02 5.59 13.13
CA LYS A 189 7.70 6.23 13.23
C LYS A 189 7.70 7.64 12.64
N LYS A 190 8.77 8.41 12.84
CA LYS A 190 8.90 9.76 12.25
C LYS A 190 8.85 9.70 10.72
N LEU A 191 9.67 8.84 10.11
CA LEU A 191 9.66 8.70 8.64
C LEU A 191 8.33 8.17 8.15
N SER A 192 7.73 7.20 8.85
CA SER A 192 6.39 6.68 8.53
C SER A 192 5.36 7.81 8.38
N LYS A 193 5.32 8.74 9.35
CA LYS A 193 4.45 9.91 9.27
C LYS A 193 4.76 10.80 8.06
N ASP A 194 6.04 11.11 7.82
CA ASP A 194 6.46 11.93 6.68
C ASP A 194 6.04 11.29 5.34
N PHE A 195 6.10 9.96 5.25
CA PHE A 195 5.61 9.20 4.10
C PHE A 195 4.08 9.26 3.98
N PHE A 196 3.31 9.11 5.07
CA PHE A 196 1.85 9.25 5.01
C PHE A 196 1.39 10.67 4.63
N ILE A 197 2.08 11.70 5.12
CA ILE A 197 1.84 13.09 4.69
C ILE A 197 2.08 13.22 3.18
N SER A 198 3.19 12.64 2.69
CA SER A 198 3.51 12.68 1.26
C SER A 198 2.52 11.89 0.40
N ALA A 199 2.04 10.75 0.90
CA ALA A 199 1.00 9.97 0.23
C ALA A 199 -0.27 10.80 0.03
N LEU A 200 -0.77 11.42 1.11
CA LEU A 200 -1.96 12.28 1.03
C LEU A 200 -1.73 13.51 0.13
N LYS A 201 -0.53 14.12 0.19
CA LYS A 201 -0.17 15.25 -0.69
C LYS A 201 -0.24 14.89 -2.17
N TYR A 202 0.15 13.67 -2.55
CA TYR A 202 0.18 13.23 -3.95
C TYR A 202 -1.04 12.39 -4.34
N ALA A 203 -2.01 12.21 -3.45
CA ALA A 203 -3.23 11.47 -3.70
C ALA A 203 -4.05 12.12 -4.82
N LYS A 204 -4.36 11.34 -5.86
CA LYS A 204 -5.17 11.81 -7.01
C LYS A 204 -6.56 11.18 -6.99
N SER A 205 -6.63 9.87 -6.79
CA SER A 205 -7.88 9.12 -6.73
C SER A 205 -8.54 9.24 -5.36
N ASP A 206 -9.82 8.91 -5.31
CA ASP A 206 -10.57 8.85 -4.06
C ASP A 206 -10.09 7.70 -3.19
N TYR A 207 -9.61 6.60 -3.79
CA TYR A 207 -8.92 5.52 -3.07
C TYR A 207 -7.70 6.06 -2.31
N ASP A 208 -6.81 6.79 -2.99
CA ASP A 208 -5.60 7.34 -2.37
C ASP A 208 -5.93 8.33 -1.26
N LYS A 209 -6.88 9.23 -1.51
CA LYS A 209 -7.29 10.23 -0.51
C LYS A 209 -7.93 9.57 0.71
N PHE A 210 -8.80 8.58 0.50
CA PHE A 210 -9.47 7.87 1.59
C PHE A 210 -8.43 7.20 2.50
N TYR A 211 -7.55 6.36 1.95
CA TYR A 211 -6.55 5.68 2.77
C TYR A 211 -5.46 6.63 3.28
N GLY A 212 -5.08 7.67 2.54
CA GLY A 212 -4.16 8.70 3.01
C GLY A 212 -4.69 9.43 4.24
N ASN A 213 -5.96 9.83 4.22
CA ASN A 213 -6.65 10.42 5.36
C ASN A 213 -6.72 9.46 6.55
N ILE A 214 -7.14 8.20 6.34
CA ILE A 214 -7.22 7.19 7.40
C ILE A 214 -5.86 6.94 8.04
N ASN A 215 -4.82 6.67 7.25
CA ASN A 215 -3.51 6.32 7.79
C ASN A 215 -2.93 7.46 8.62
N LEU A 216 -3.08 8.70 8.13
CA LEU A 216 -2.59 9.87 8.84
C LEU A 216 -3.44 10.20 10.09
N ALA A 217 -4.76 10.02 10.02
CA ALA A 217 -5.66 10.18 11.16
C ALA A 217 -5.27 9.23 12.31
N GLN A 218 -5.06 7.97 11.96
CA GLN A 218 -4.68 6.92 12.92
C GLN A 218 -3.28 7.16 13.51
N PHE A 219 -2.40 7.86 12.77
CA PHE A 219 -1.10 8.26 13.29
C PHE A 219 -1.26 9.40 14.30
N TYR A 220 -2.06 10.40 13.99
CA TYR A 220 -2.37 11.50 14.91
C TYR A 220 -3.12 11.03 16.16
N PHE A 221 -3.94 9.98 16.06
CA PHE A 221 -4.53 9.32 17.22
C PHE A 221 -3.46 8.82 18.20
N GLU A 222 -2.42 8.11 17.73
CA GLU A 222 -1.31 7.66 18.59
C GLU A 222 -0.53 8.82 19.22
N GLU A 223 -0.42 9.95 18.52
CA GLU A 223 0.18 11.18 19.03
C GLU A 223 -0.74 11.97 19.97
N LYS A 224 -1.96 11.47 20.22
CA LYS A 224 -3.00 12.14 21.02
C LYS A 224 -3.44 13.50 20.45
N ASN A 225 -3.24 13.72 19.15
CA ASN A 225 -3.76 14.87 18.43
C ASN A 225 -5.17 14.57 17.91
N THR A 226 -6.14 14.61 18.82
CA THR A 226 -7.53 14.22 18.54
C THR A 226 -8.19 15.11 17.49
N ALA A 227 -7.91 16.42 17.52
CA ALA A 227 -8.48 17.36 16.56
C ALA A 227 -8.11 17.02 15.11
N GLU A 228 -6.83 16.73 14.87
CA GLU A 228 -6.37 16.38 13.52
C GLU A 228 -6.81 14.96 13.11
N CYS A 229 -6.86 14.02 14.07
CA CYS A 229 -7.45 12.71 13.84
C CYS A 229 -8.91 12.83 13.39
N GLU A 230 -9.75 13.56 14.13
CA GLU A 230 -11.17 13.75 13.82
C GLU A 230 -11.36 14.42 12.46
N ARG A 231 -10.63 15.51 12.20
CA ARG A 231 -10.68 16.22 10.92
C ARG A 231 -10.38 15.30 9.73
N LEU A 232 -9.33 14.48 9.82
CA LEU A 232 -8.95 13.56 8.75
C LEU A 232 -9.94 12.38 8.62
N MET A 233 -10.49 11.88 9.73
CA MET A 233 -11.56 10.88 9.69
C MET A 233 -12.82 11.41 9.01
N GLU A 234 -13.16 12.69 9.20
CA GLU A 234 -14.26 13.35 8.49
C GLU A 234 -13.98 13.50 6.99
N GLU A 235 -12.74 13.84 6.60
CA GLU A 235 -12.37 13.88 5.18
C GLU A 235 -12.48 12.51 4.51
N ALA A 236 -12.13 11.42 5.22
CA ALA A 236 -12.35 10.06 4.71
C ALA A 236 -13.85 9.75 4.56
N GLU A 237 -14.68 10.15 5.53
CA GLU A 237 -16.13 9.94 5.50
C GLU A 237 -16.83 10.71 4.37
N LYS A 238 -16.31 11.89 3.98
CA LYS A 238 -16.81 12.64 2.82
C LYS A 238 -16.58 11.91 1.50
N ILE A 239 -15.50 11.14 1.40
CA ILE A 239 -15.16 10.37 0.19
C ILE A 239 -16.02 9.12 0.09
N LEU A 240 -16.16 8.38 1.19
CA LEU A 240 -17.00 7.19 1.24
C LEU A 240 -17.78 7.19 2.54
N SER A 241 -19.02 7.67 2.47
CA SER A 241 -19.87 7.90 3.63
C SER A 241 -20.54 6.63 4.14
N GLY A 242 -20.82 6.60 5.44
CA GLY A 242 -21.58 5.55 6.11
C GLY A 242 -20.84 4.22 6.23
N THR A 243 -19.56 4.16 5.85
CA THR A 243 -18.83 2.88 5.77
C THR A 243 -18.69 2.22 7.12
N ARG A 244 -18.82 0.89 7.13
CA ARG A 244 -18.47 0.08 8.31
C ARG A 244 -17.03 0.31 8.76
N TYR A 245 -16.14 0.63 7.82
CA TYR A 245 -14.71 0.76 8.11
C TYR A 245 -14.41 1.99 8.97
N VAL A 246 -14.93 3.18 8.62
CA VAL A 246 -14.73 4.38 9.43
C VAL A 246 -15.40 4.23 10.81
N LYS A 247 -16.60 3.62 10.87
CA LYS A 247 -17.28 3.32 12.13
C LYS A 247 -16.43 2.40 13.01
N PHE A 248 -15.92 1.31 12.45
CA PHE A 248 -15.02 0.38 13.12
C PHE A 248 -13.78 1.08 13.68
N LEU A 249 -13.14 1.95 12.87
CA LEU A 249 -11.99 2.73 13.30
C LEU A 249 -12.31 3.65 14.48
N LYS A 250 -13.47 4.32 14.46
CA LYS A 250 -13.93 5.11 15.60
C LYS A 250 -14.12 4.23 16.84
N SER A 251 -14.72 3.05 16.70
CA SER A 251 -14.92 2.12 17.81
C SER A 251 -13.60 1.63 18.44
N ILE A 252 -12.56 1.34 17.65
CA ILE A 252 -11.24 0.97 18.20
C ILE A 252 -10.53 2.17 18.85
N ASN A 253 -10.67 3.38 18.28
CA ASN A 253 -10.10 4.59 18.86
C ASN A 253 -10.72 4.86 20.25
N GLU A 254 -12.03 4.66 20.42
CA GLU A 254 -12.72 4.84 21.70
C GLU A 254 -12.28 3.85 22.80
N ILE A 255 -11.79 2.66 22.44
CA ILE A 255 -11.16 1.72 23.41
C ILE A 255 -9.66 1.93 23.55
N GLY A 256 -9.11 2.98 22.94
CA GLY A 256 -7.72 3.41 23.09
C GLY A 256 -6.72 2.70 22.16
N TYR A 257 -7.16 2.19 21.01
CA TYR A 257 -6.29 1.51 20.04
C TYR A 257 -6.37 2.17 18.67
N SER A 258 -5.23 2.27 17.99
CA SER A 258 -5.16 2.72 16.60
C SER A 258 -5.42 1.56 15.63
N LEU A 259 -5.62 1.89 14.35
CA LEU A 259 -5.53 0.93 13.25
C LEU A 259 -4.19 0.19 13.25
N PHE A 260 -3.10 0.88 13.58
CA PHE A 260 -1.79 0.24 13.61
C PHE A 260 -1.70 -0.84 14.68
N ASP A 261 -2.29 -0.59 15.86
CA ASP A 261 -2.44 -1.59 16.91
C ASP A 261 -3.30 -2.76 16.46
N TYR A 262 -4.41 -2.48 15.77
CA TYR A 262 -5.34 -3.51 15.31
C TYR A 262 -4.69 -4.47 14.31
N ASN A 263 -3.88 -3.95 13.41
CA ASN A 263 -3.15 -4.73 12.42
C ASN A 263 -1.99 -5.56 13.01
N MET A 264 -1.66 -5.39 14.30
CA MET A 264 -0.73 -6.28 14.98
C MET A 264 -1.44 -7.55 15.46
N ASN A 265 -1.08 -8.70 14.90
CA ASN A 265 -1.67 -10.00 15.28
C ASN A 265 -1.68 -10.25 16.80
N SER A 266 -0.63 -9.82 17.51
CA SER A 266 -0.49 -10.00 18.96
C SER A 266 -1.46 -9.14 19.80
N ARG A 267 -2.10 -8.12 19.20
CA ARG A 267 -3.03 -7.22 19.89
C ARG A 267 -4.48 -7.43 19.46
N ARG A 268 -4.71 -7.97 18.26
CA ARG A 268 -6.03 -8.04 17.63
C ARG A 268 -7.07 -8.81 18.48
N ASP A 269 -6.72 -9.97 19.03
CA ASP A 269 -7.64 -10.76 19.89
C ASP A 269 -8.12 -9.96 21.12
N LYS A 270 -7.19 -9.24 21.76
CA LYS A 270 -7.50 -8.37 22.91
C LYS A 270 -8.41 -7.20 22.53
N ILE A 271 -8.18 -6.62 21.35
CA ILE A 271 -9.00 -5.51 20.84
C ILE A 271 -10.42 -6.02 20.52
N ASN A 272 -10.54 -7.16 19.82
CA ASN A 272 -11.82 -7.79 19.52
C ASN A 272 -12.60 -8.14 20.80
N GLN A 273 -11.93 -8.68 21.83
CA GLN A 273 -12.58 -8.95 23.12
C GLN A 273 -13.11 -7.68 23.78
N LYS A 274 -12.38 -6.56 23.70
CA LYS A 274 -12.84 -5.27 24.24
C LYS A 274 -14.02 -4.70 23.46
N LEU A 275 -14.06 -4.89 22.14
CA LEU A 275 -15.20 -4.49 21.31
C LEU A 275 -16.46 -5.31 21.62
N ALA A 276 -16.31 -6.62 21.86
CA ALA A 276 -17.43 -7.51 22.17
C ALA A 276 -18.07 -7.28 23.55
N ASN A 277 -17.34 -6.62 24.47
CA ASN A 277 -17.81 -6.32 25.83
C ASN A 277 -18.48 -4.94 25.95
N ARG A 278 -18.84 -4.31 24.83
CA ARG A 278 -19.57 -3.03 24.76
C ARG A 278 -21.02 -3.29 24.36
#